data_AF-A0A1H1HUR7-F1
#
_entry.id   AF-A0A1H1HUR7-F1
#
_cell.length_a   1.000
_cell.length_b   1.000
_cell.length_c   1.000
_cell.angle_alpha   90.00
_cell.angle_beta   90.00
_cell.angle_gamma   90.00
#
_symmetry.space_group_name_H-M   'P 1'
#
loop_
_entity.id
_entity.type
_entity.pdbx_description
1 polymer ?
#
loop_
_entity_poly.entity_id
_entity_poly.type
_entity_poly.pdbx_seq_one_letter_code
_entity_poly.pdbx_strand_id
1 'polypeptide(L)'
;MVDTAVGFVLGAIIGAIATAAGSYLLYWKRERDATRRLRRAFAEELRAYEYVDELIDDGGYEQVTERVEPPVIYESAADDLGLLSEDEIGDVVAFYSSLYWLEGLEDPEDKKDRIESVVEKRQAALTRLEGR
;
A
#
# COMPACT_ATOMS: atom_id res chain seq x y z
N MET A 1 -17.10 2.17 -57.35
CA MET A 1 -18.08 2.08 -56.25
C MET A 1 -17.71 0.98 -55.25
N VAL A 2 -17.30 -0.21 -55.71
CA VAL A 2 -16.81 -1.31 -54.84
C VAL A 2 -15.54 -0.95 -54.06
N ASP A 3 -14.54 -0.31 -54.68
CA ASP A 3 -13.31 0.13 -53.98
C ASP A 3 -13.56 1.11 -52.83
N THR A 4 -14.50 2.04 -53.02
CA THR A 4 -14.87 3.01 -51.98
C THR A 4 -15.53 2.33 -50.78
N ALA A 5 -16.36 1.31 -51.01
CA ALA A 5 -16.99 0.52 -49.95
C ALA A 5 -15.97 -0.31 -49.16
N VAL A 6 -14.96 -0.88 -49.84
CA VAL A 6 -13.87 -1.63 -49.18
C VAL A 6 -13.02 -0.73 -48.29
N GLY A 7 -12.69 0.50 -48.75
CA GLY A 7 -11.96 1.48 -47.94
C GLY A 7 -12.72 1.93 -46.69
N PHE A 8 -14.04 2.09 -46.78
CA PHE A 8 -14.89 2.43 -45.62
C PHE A 8 -14.95 1.30 -44.58
N VAL A 9 -15.11 0.05 -45.03
CA VAL A 9 -15.15 -1.12 -44.12
C VAL A 9 -13.80 -1.32 -43.44
N LEU A 10 -12.69 -1.20 -44.18
CA LEU A 10 -11.34 -1.29 -43.60
C LEU A 10 -11.06 -0.16 -42.61
N GLY A 11 -11.43 1.08 -42.94
CA GLY A 11 -11.31 2.22 -42.03
C GLY A 11 -12.13 2.05 -40.75
N ALA A 12 -13.34 1.52 -40.86
CA ALA A 12 -14.20 1.24 -39.71
C ALA A 12 -13.63 0.14 -38.81
N ILE A 13 -13.06 -0.93 -39.38
CA ILE A 13 -12.41 -2.00 -38.62
C ILE A 13 -11.18 -1.48 -37.88
N ILE A 14 -10.31 -0.72 -38.55
CA ILE A 14 -9.11 -0.14 -37.93
C ILE A 14 -9.51 0.83 -36.80
N GLY A 15 -10.51 1.68 -37.02
CA GLY A 15 -11.03 2.59 -35.99
C GLY A 15 -11.60 1.85 -34.78
N ALA A 16 -12.32 0.75 -35.00
CA ALA A 16 -12.85 -0.09 -33.93
C ALA A 16 -11.73 -0.77 -33.11
N ILE A 17 -10.72 -1.32 -33.78
CA ILE A 17 -9.56 -1.94 -33.12
C ILE A 17 -8.77 -0.90 -32.31
N ALA A 18 -8.52 0.28 -32.87
CA ALA A 18 -7.83 1.36 -32.18
C ALA A 18 -8.59 1.81 -30.91
N THR A 19 -9.92 1.90 -31.00
CA THR A 19 -10.78 2.27 -29.86
C THR A 19 -10.76 1.18 -28.77
N ALA A 20 -10.87 -0.10 -29.17
CA ALA A 20 -10.82 -1.22 -28.23
C ALA A 20 -9.45 -1.30 -27.53
N ALA A 21 -8.36 -1.19 -28.29
CA ALA A 21 -7.00 -1.18 -27.75
C ALA A 21 -6.74 0.03 -26.84
N GLY A 22 -7.19 1.23 -27.24
CA GLY A 22 -7.07 2.43 -26.42
C GLY A 22 -7.83 2.33 -25.10
N SER A 23 -9.04 1.75 -25.13
CA SER A 23 -9.85 1.53 -23.92
C SER A 23 -9.18 0.55 -22.95
N TYR A 24 -8.62 -0.55 -23.47
CA TYR A 24 -7.88 -1.53 -22.68
C TYR A 24 -6.62 -0.93 -22.05
N LEU A 25 -5.85 -0.15 -22.82
CA LEU A 25 -4.66 0.54 -22.31
C LEU A 25 -4.98 1.55 -21.22
N LEU A 26 -6.08 2.30 -21.35
CA LEU A 26 -6.53 3.24 -20.33
C LEU A 26 -6.97 2.56 -19.05
N TYR A 27 -7.68 1.43 -19.16
CA TYR A 27 -8.06 0.62 -18.00
C TYR A 27 -6.82 0.18 -17.22
N TRP A 28 -5.86 -0.44 -17.92
CA TRP A 28 -4.63 -0.90 -17.31
C TRP A 28 -3.77 0.23 -16.71
N LYS A 29 -3.77 1.41 -17.34
CA LYS A 29 -3.11 2.59 -16.78
C LYS A 29 -3.77 3.04 -15.47
N ARG A 30 -5.10 3.10 -15.42
CA ARG A 30 -5.84 3.52 -14.21
C ARG A 30 -5.54 2.60 -13.03
N GLU A 31 -5.52 1.31 -13.27
CA GLU A 31 -5.21 0.30 -12.26
C GLU A 31 -3.79 0.49 -11.71
N ARG A 32 -2.80 0.68 -12.59
CA ARG A 32 -1.42 0.99 -12.17
C ARG A 32 -1.28 2.29 -11.40
N ASP A 33 -1.97 3.34 -11.84
CA ASP A 33 -1.92 4.63 -11.15
C ASP A 33 -2.60 4.54 -9.78
N ALA A 34 -3.67 3.74 -9.65
CA ALA A 34 -4.31 3.46 -8.37
C ALA A 34 -3.37 2.68 -7.43
N THR A 35 -2.77 1.58 -7.88
CA THR A 35 -1.79 0.80 -7.09
C THR A 35 -0.64 1.69 -6.60
N ARG A 36 -0.08 2.55 -7.46
CA ARG A 36 1.03 3.45 -7.07
C ARG A 36 0.61 4.45 -6.00
N ARG A 37 -0.59 5.03 -6.13
CA ARG A 37 -1.12 5.96 -5.13
C ARG A 37 -1.32 5.26 -3.79
N LEU A 38 -1.88 4.05 -3.82
CA LEU A 38 -2.08 3.23 -2.63
C LEU A 38 -0.75 2.89 -1.94
N ARG A 39 0.24 2.40 -2.69
CA ARG A 39 1.60 2.15 -2.16
C ARG A 39 2.19 3.38 -1.49
N ARG A 40 2.06 4.53 -2.15
CA ARG A 40 2.59 5.79 -1.63
C ARG A 40 1.89 6.22 -0.35
N ALA A 41 0.56 6.09 -0.29
CA ALA A 41 -0.21 6.41 0.91
C ALA A 41 0.22 5.53 2.09
N PHE A 42 0.33 4.21 1.88
CA PHE A 42 0.84 3.30 2.90
C PHE A 42 2.28 3.60 3.31
N ALA A 43 3.16 3.88 2.35
CA ALA A 43 4.54 4.23 2.67
C ALA A 43 4.64 5.55 3.47
N GLU A 44 3.81 6.54 3.16
CA GLU A 44 3.74 7.79 3.93
C GLU A 44 3.22 7.56 5.35
N GLU A 45 2.20 6.73 5.54
CA GLU A 45 1.72 6.34 6.88
C GLU A 45 2.77 5.53 7.66
N LEU A 46 3.42 4.55 7.03
CA LEU A 46 4.49 3.78 7.68
C LEU A 46 5.65 4.68 8.11
N ARG A 47 6.03 5.68 7.31
CA ARG A 47 7.04 6.68 7.70
C ARG A 47 6.57 7.56 8.85
N ALA A 48 5.26 7.80 8.99
CA ALA A 48 4.75 8.55 10.14
C ALA A 48 5.04 7.83 11.47
N TYR A 49 5.22 6.51 11.48
CA TYR A 49 5.65 5.75 12.66
C TYR A 49 7.18 5.70 12.87
N GLU A 50 7.98 6.47 12.12
CA GLU A 50 9.45 6.54 12.28
C GLU A 50 9.87 6.95 13.70
N TYR A 51 9.08 7.80 14.36
CA TYR A 51 9.33 8.21 15.75
C TYR A 51 9.34 7.05 16.75
N VAL A 52 8.72 5.92 16.42
CA VAL A 52 8.74 4.73 17.30
C VAL A 52 10.15 4.16 17.38
N ASP A 53 10.93 4.22 16.30
CA ASP A 53 12.33 3.77 16.28
C ASP A 53 13.19 4.69 17.17
N GLU A 54 13.05 6.01 17.00
CA GLU A 54 13.77 6.99 17.81
C GLU A 54 13.49 6.81 19.30
N LEU A 55 12.23 6.55 19.64
CA LEU A 55 11.79 6.37 21.02
C LEU A 55 12.30 5.06 21.64
N ILE A 56 12.44 4.00 20.84
CA ILE A 56 13.06 2.73 21.24
C ILE A 56 14.57 2.89 21.45
N ASP A 57 15.24 3.59 20.54
CA ASP A 57 16.69 3.87 20.60
C ASP A 57 17.04 4.69 21.85
N ASP A 58 16.17 5.62 22.26
CA ASP A 58 16.29 6.40 23.49
C ASP A 58 15.88 5.61 24.76
N GLY A 59 15.48 4.34 24.62
CA GLY A 59 15.05 3.48 25.72
C GLY A 59 13.66 3.81 26.27
N GLY A 60 12.88 4.62 25.57
CA GLY A 60 11.58 5.16 25.98
C GLY A 60 10.39 4.21 25.82
N TYR A 61 10.55 2.90 25.95
CA TYR A 61 9.53 1.88 25.67
C TYR A 61 8.17 2.14 26.34
N GLU A 62 8.14 2.70 27.55
CA GLU A 62 6.89 3.08 28.24
C GLU A 62 6.05 4.09 27.46
N GLN A 63 6.68 4.98 26.70
CA GLN A 63 6.01 6.05 25.95
C GLN A 63 5.46 5.59 24.60
N VAL A 64 5.77 4.36 24.16
CA VAL A 64 5.30 3.82 22.87
C VAL A 64 3.78 3.72 22.86
N THR A 65 3.19 3.12 23.88
CA THR A 65 1.75 2.83 23.93
C THR A 65 0.89 4.08 24.08
N GLU A 66 1.43 5.15 24.66
CA GLU A 66 0.73 6.43 24.84
C GLU A 66 0.71 7.29 23.58
N ARG A 67 1.66 7.07 22.66
CA ARG A 67 1.86 7.91 21.46
C ARG A 67 1.49 7.26 20.15
N VAL A 68 1.26 5.95 20.12
CA VAL A 68 0.87 5.24 18.89
C VAL A 68 -0.44 5.80 18.35
N GLU A 69 -0.32 6.50 17.22
CA GLU A 69 -1.47 7.02 16.46
C GLU A 69 -2.22 5.88 15.77
N PRO A 70 -3.55 5.96 15.63
CA PRO A 70 -4.33 4.95 14.92
C PRO A 70 -4.04 4.99 13.41
N PRO A 71 -4.10 3.85 12.71
CA PRO A 71 -3.73 3.75 11.31
C PRO A 71 -4.85 4.20 10.37
N VAL A 72 -4.77 5.45 9.89
CA VAL A 72 -5.82 6.11 9.10
C VAL A 72 -5.94 5.54 7.68
N ILE A 73 -4.83 5.33 6.98
CA ILE A 73 -4.79 4.82 5.61
C ILE A 73 -5.21 3.35 5.59
N TYR A 74 -4.72 2.54 6.52
CA TYR A 74 -5.13 1.14 6.60
C TYR A 74 -6.64 0.97 6.81
N GLU A 75 -7.23 1.76 7.71
CA GLU A 75 -8.67 1.71 7.97
C GLU A 75 -9.49 2.24 6.79
N SER A 76 -9.04 3.32 6.15
CA SER A 76 -9.78 3.98 5.06
C SER A 76 -9.60 3.33 3.68
N ALA A 77 -8.50 2.61 3.46
CA ALA A 77 -8.17 1.98 2.18
C ALA A 77 -8.27 0.45 2.21
N ALA A 78 -8.96 -0.12 3.21
CA ALA A 78 -9.12 -1.57 3.37
C ALA A 78 -9.72 -2.24 2.12
N ASP A 79 -10.68 -1.59 1.46
CA ASP A 79 -11.32 -2.08 0.24
C ASP A 79 -10.36 -2.11 -0.97
N ASP A 80 -9.34 -1.26 -0.96
CA ASP A 80 -8.37 -1.11 -2.04
C ASP A 80 -7.11 -1.98 -1.86
N LEU A 81 -6.97 -2.70 -0.73
CA LEU A 81 -5.82 -3.57 -0.45
C LEU A 81 -5.56 -4.60 -1.56
N GLY A 82 -6.61 -5.05 -2.25
CA GLY A 82 -6.50 -5.99 -3.38
C GLY A 82 -5.71 -5.45 -4.59
N LEU A 83 -5.39 -4.16 -4.64
CA LEU A 83 -4.52 -3.57 -5.66
C LEU A 83 -3.03 -3.82 -5.40
N LEU A 84 -2.67 -4.22 -4.18
CA LEU A 84 -1.31 -4.62 -3.80
C LEU A 84 -1.09 -6.10 -4.12
N SER A 85 0.17 -6.51 -4.26
CA SER A 85 0.51 -7.93 -4.34
C SER A 85 0.34 -8.63 -2.98
N GLU A 86 0.17 -9.95 -3.00
CA GLU A 86 0.00 -10.77 -1.79
C GLU A 86 1.13 -10.55 -0.77
N ASP A 87 2.37 -10.45 -1.23
CA ASP A 87 3.54 -10.13 -0.42
C ASP A 87 3.44 -8.76 0.27
N GLU A 88 2.99 -7.74 -0.46
CA GLU A 88 2.82 -6.38 0.07
C GLU A 88 1.70 -6.35 1.10
N ILE A 89 0.58 -7.02 0.83
CA ILE A 89 -0.54 -7.14 1.77
C ILE A 89 -0.05 -7.84 3.05
N GLY A 90 0.69 -8.95 2.92
CA GLY A 90 1.20 -9.72 4.05
C GLY A 90 2.04 -8.87 5.00
N ASP A 91 3.00 -8.12 4.47
CA ASP A 91 3.87 -7.27 5.29
C ASP A 91 3.10 -6.11 5.95
N VAL A 92 2.21 -5.45 5.19
CA VAL A 92 1.39 -4.34 5.66
C VAL A 92 0.45 -4.80 6.79
N VAL A 93 -0.27 -5.89 6.59
CA VAL A 93 -1.16 -6.47 7.60
C VAL A 93 -0.38 -6.95 8.81
N ALA A 94 0.81 -7.54 8.62
CA ALA A 94 1.66 -7.96 9.74
C ALA A 94 2.08 -6.79 10.62
N PHE A 95 2.44 -5.65 10.02
CA PHE A 95 2.71 -4.42 10.76
C PHE A 95 1.49 -3.96 11.55
N TYR A 96 0.35 -3.70 10.91
CA TYR A 96 -0.83 -3.16 11.61
C TYR A 96 -1.41 -4.12 12.65
N SER A 97 -1.35 -5.43 12.41
CA SER A 97 -1.73 -6.43 13.43
C SER A 97 -0.82 -6.38 14.65
N SER A 98 0.48 -6.10 14.45
CA SER A 98 1.42 -5.93 15.55
C SER A 98 1.27 -4.58 16.26
N LEU A 99 0.91 -3.53 15.52
CA LEU A 99 0.61 -2.21 16.05
C LEU A 99 -0.64 -2.23 16.94
N TYR A 100 -1.73 -2.85 16.46
CA TYR A 100 -2.96 -3.01 17.24
C TYR A 100 -2.73 -3.82 18.51
N TRP A 101 -1.76 -4.75 18.51
CA TRP A 101 -1.40 -5.47 19.71
C TRP A 101 -0.71 -4.60 20.77
N LEU A 102 -0.06 -3.50 20.36
CA LEU A 102 0.49 -2.53 21.30
C LEU A 102 -0.61 -1.77 22.06
N GLU A 103 -1.80 -1.64 21.46
CA GLU A 103 -2.96 -1.05 22.10
C GLU A 103 -3.47 -1.97 23.23
N GLY A 104 -3.31 -1.53 24.48
CA GLY A 104 -3.70 -2.30 25.66
C GLY A 104 -2.57 -3.10 26.33
N LEU A 105 -1.31 -2.82 26.00
CA LEU A 105 -0.16 -3.30 26.76
C LEU A 105 -0.13 -2.70 28.17
N GLU A 106 -0.26 -3.54 29.20
CA GLU A 106 -0.15 -3.12 30.61
C GLU A 106 1.30 -2.88 31.06
N ASP A 107 2.28 -3.55 30.43
CA ASP A 107 3.71 -3.40 30.75
C ASP A 107 4.57 -3.42 29.46
N PRO A 108 4.89 -2.24 28.90
CA PRO A 108 5.71 -2.12 27.70
C PRO A 108 7.18 -2.52 27.91
N GLU A 109 7.72 -2.33 29.13
CA GLU A 109 9.13 -2.64 29.43
C GLU A 109 9.39 -4.15 29.43
N ASP A 110 8.41 -4.95 29.84
CA ASP A 110 8.48 -6.42 29.77
C ASP A 110 8.26 -6.98 28.35
N LYS A 111 8.03 -6.11 27.37
CA LYS A 111 7.65 -6.46 25.99
C LYS A 111 8.51 -5.78 24.92
N LYS A 112 9.76 -5.41 25.27
CA LYS A 112 10.76 -4.81 24.36
C LYS A 112 10.91 -5.59 23.06
N ASP A 113 11.14 -6.90 23.12
CA ASP A 113 11.23 -7.78 21.94
C ASP A 113 10.03 -7.64 20.98
N ARG A 114 8.84 -7.37 21.53
CA ARG A 114 7.61 -7.27 20.76
C ARG A 114 7.45 -5.89 20.11
N ILE A 115 7.85 -4.84 20.83
CA ILE A 115 7.93 -3.47 20.33
C ILE A 115 8.97 -3.38 19.20
N GLU A 116 10.16 -3.96 19.40
CA GLU A 116 11.18 -4.08 18.35
C GLU A 116 10.63 -4.84 17.14
N SER A 117 9.87 -5.92 17.35
CA SER A 117 9.22 -6.65 16.26
C SER A 117 8.18 -5.82 15.49
N VAL A 118 7.60 -4.76 16.07
CA VAL A 118 6.73 -3.82 15.35
C VAL A 118 7.56 -2.97 14.39
N VAL A 119 8.71 -2.47 14.84
CA VAL A 119 9.67 -1.73 14.01
C VAL A 119 10.18 -2.57 12.84
N GLU A 120 10.60 -3.81 13.11
CA GLU A 120 11.07 -4.73 12.07
C GLU A 120 10.02 -4.92 10.97
N LYS A 121 8.75 -5.13 11.36
CA LYS A 121 7.64 -5.30 10.41
C LYS A 121 7.34 -4.03 9.65
N ARG A 122 7.42 -2.87 10.28
CA ARG A 122 7.28 -1.57 9.63
C ARG A 122 8.33 -1.38 8.53
N GLN A 123 9.60 -1.64 8.86
CA GLN A 123 10.71 -1.50 7.93
C GLN A 123 10.61 -2.51 6.77
N ALA A 124 10.19 -3.74 7.05
CA ALA A 124 9.92 -4.75 6.02
C ALA A 124 8.82 -4.30 5.06
N ALA A 125 7.68 -3.84 5.59
CA ALA A 125 6.57 -3.33 4.79
C ALA A 125 6.98 -2.12 3.94
N LEU A 126 7.70 -1.15 4.54
CA LEU A 126 8.16 0.05 3.83
C LEU A 126 9.11 -0.32 2.68
N THR A 127 10.10 -1.18 2.95
CA THR A 127 11.05 -1.66 1.94
C THR A 127 10.33 -2.35 0.78
N ARG A 128 9.31 -3.16 1.09
CA ARG A 128 8.52 -3.88 0.08
C ARG A 128 7.74 -2.92 -0.82
N LEU A 129 7.10 -1.91 -0.23
CA LEU A 129 6.26 -0.94 -0.94
C LEU A 129 7.10 0.02 -1.80
N GLU A 130 8.31 0.36 -1.37
CA GLU A 130 9.23 1.25 -2.11
C GLU A 130 10.03 0.52 -3.19
N GLY A 131 10.25 -0.79 -3.04
CA GLY A 131 11.09 -1.58 -3.95
C GLY A 131 10.47 -1.92 -5.33
N ARG A 132 9.25 -1.46 -5.65
CA ARG A 132 8.52 -1.80 -6.90
C ARG A 132 7.81 -0.63 -7.58
#